data_AF-A0A0J1G8V5-F1
#
_entry.id   AF-A0A0J1G8V5-F1
#
_cell.length_a   1.000
_cell.length_b   1.000
_cell.length_c   1.000
_cell.angle_alpha   90.00
_cell.angle_beta   90.00
_cell.angle_gamma   90.00
#
_symmetry.space_group_name_H-M   'P 1'
#
loop_
_entity.id
_entity.type
_entity.pdbx_description
1 polymer ?
#
loop_
_entity_poly.entity_id
_entity_poly.type
_entity_poly.pdbx_seq_one_letter_code
_entity_poly.pdbx_strand_id
1 'polypeptide(L)'
;MRNLSKSSLLLPLLLAGCTSADPGLRDTVILHYQHVANVHRIDFRTPVPLRRDDAIHFVQPLESRGFWAVFVLCSVDVTNPAVPAFYYDVDRFRVQFGGRRFGPLRPYTLRLDDTIDLNTRTDTGAIVDAIAAEIHEGPPSQVFRHGFYPNLDYRFAIYVSQDLSDYAGEELPLSYVGGHTRVLGNGTPPSDIPVAGANGTGITARCRP
;
A
#
# COMPACT_ATOMS: atom_id res chain seq x y z
N MET A 1 9.92 -8.93 -82.65
CA MET A 1 11.28 -9.37 -82.26
C MET A 1 11.34 -9.43 -80.75
N ARG A 2 11.95 -10.50 -80.23
CA ARG A 2 12.03 -10.90 -78.82
C ARG A 2 12.74 -9.85 -77.95
N ASN A 3 12.35 -9.75 -76.68
CA ASN A 3 13.27 -9.91 -75.56
C ASN A 3 12.51 -10.26 -74.28
N LEU A 4 12.73 -11.50 -73.83
CA LEU A 4 12.46 -11.97 -72.47
C LEU A 4 13.54 -11.41 -71.55
N SER A 5 13.15 -10.92 -70.37
CA SER A 5 14.02 -10.95 -69.20
C SER A 5 13.19 -11.31 -67.97
N LYS A 6 13.48 -12.49 -67.42
CA LYS A 6 13.08 -12.94 -66.09
C LYS A 6 14.04 -12.31 -65.09
N SER A 7 13.52 -11.70 -64.03
CA SER A 7 14.22 -11.60 -62.75
C SER A 7 13.21 -11.66 -61.62
N SER A 8 13.23 -12.80 -60.92
CA SER A 8 12.72 -12.96 -59.56
C SER A 8 13.41 -11.99 -58.62
N LEU A 9 12.72 -11.53 -57.56
CA LEU A 9 13.09 -11.77 -56.15
C LEU A 9 12.37 -10.82 -55.17
N LEU A 10 11.86 -11.45 -54.12
CA LEU A 10 11.90 -11.03 -52.71
C LEU A 10 11.02 -9.84 -52.26
N LEU A 11 9.89 -10.23 -51.67
CA LEU A 11 9.39 -9.66 -50.41
C LEU A 11 10.54 -9.51 -49.40
N PRO A 12 10.55 -8.42 -48.62
CA PRO A 12 10.57 -8.62 -47.19
C PRO A 12 9.44 -7.86 -46.51
N LEU A 13 8.73 -8.59 -45.63
CA LEU A 13 7.95 -8.03 -44.54
C LEU A 13 8.82 -7.06 -43.75
N LEU A 14 8.42 -5.80 -43.66
CA LEU A 14 8.87 -4.92 -42.59
C LEU A 14 7.83 -4.95 -41.48
N LEU A 15 8.03 -5.89 -40.56
CA LEU A 15 7.55 -5.81 -39.19
C LEU A 15 8.21 -4.59 -38.54
N ALA A 16 7.54 -3.43 -38.55
CA ALA A 16 7.87 -2.32 -37.66
C ALA A 16 7.30 -2.61 -36.27
N GLY A 17 7.82 -3.65 -35.62
CA GLY A 17 7.68 -3.88 -34.19
C GLY A 17 8.94 -3.39 -33.51
N CYS A 18 8.95 -2.13 -33.06
CA CYS A 18 9.89 -1.65 -32.06
C CYS A 18 9.15 -0.67 -31.15
N THR A 19 8.53 -1.25 -30.13
CA THR A 19 8.53 -0.77 -28.73
C THR A 19 8.76 0.73 -28.56
N SER A 20 7.67 1.46 -28.37
CA SER A 20 7.67 2.67 -27.55
C SER A 20 8.16 2.29 -26.15
N ALA A 21 9.47 2.27 -25.95
CA ALA A 21 10.04 2.31 -24.61
C ALA A 21 9.66 3.68 -24.04
N ASP A 22 8.65 3.67 -23.17
CA ASP A 22 8.14 4.86 -22.50
C ASP A 22 9.32 5.62 -21.84
N PRO A 23 9.65 6.84 -22.30
CA PRO A 23 10.74 7.63 -21.73
C PRO A 23 10.56 7.89 -20.23
N GLY A 24 9.33 7.78 -19.70
CA GLY A 24 9.02 7.99 -18.29
C GLY A 24 9.57 6.94 -17.32
N LEU A 25 10.02 5.77 -17.80
CA LEU A 25 10.57 4.71 -16.93
C LEU A 25 12.02 4.96 -16.49
N ARG A 26 12.72 5.92 -17.11
CA ARG A 26 14.18 6.09 -16.95
C ARG A 26 14.64 6.67 -15.62
N ASP A 27 13.74 7.15 -14.77
CA ASP A 27 14.08 7.63 -13.41
C ASP A 27 13.18 7.02 -12.32
N THR A 28 12.50 5.90 -12.62
CA THR A 28 11.44 5.39 -11.76
C THR A 28 11.92 4.31 -10.79
N VAL A 29 11.63 4.47 -9.51
CA VAL A 29 11.74 3.43 -8.47
C VAL A 29 10.49 2.56 -8.50
N ILE A 30 10.64 1.23 -8.46
CA ILE A 30 9.49 0.31 -8.47
C ILE A 30 9.25 -0.21 -7.06
N LEU A 31 8.02 -0.06 -6.57
CA LEU A 31 7.55 -0.54 -5.27
C LEU A 31 6.52 -1.64 -5.53
N HIS A 32 6.82 -2.88 -5.15
CA HIS A 32 5.85 -3.98 -5.23
C HIS A 32 5.17 -4.16 -3.89
N TYR A 33 3.85 -4.28 -3.88
CA TYR A 33 3.06 -4.48 -2.67
C TYR A 33 2.00 -5.55 -2.85
N GLN A 34 1.42 -5.96 -1.72
CA GLN A 34 0.21 -6.78 -1.66
C GLN A 34 -0.80 -6.13 -0.72
N HIS A 35 -2.06 -6.02 -1.15
CA HIS A 35 -3.17 -5.68 -0.27
C HIS A 35 -3.58 -6.93 0.52
N VAL A 36 -3.40 -6.92 1.84
CA VAL A 36 -3.53 -8.13 2.65
C VAL A 36 -4.87 -8.23 3.36
N ALA A 37 -5.40 -7.13 3.88
CA ALA A 37 -6.65 -7.14 4.62
C ALA A 37 -7.35 -5.78 4.65
N ASN A 38 -8.67 -5.79 4.71
CA ASN A 38 -9.47 -4.68 5.24
C ASN A 38 -9.82 -5.03 6.69
N VAL A 39 -9.46 -4.17 7.65
CA VAL A 39 -9.70 -4.42 9.09
C VAL A 39 -10.72 -3.42 9.61
N HIS A 40 -11.74 -3.90 10.33
CA HIS A 40 -12.82 -3.05 10.86
C HIS A 40 -12.72 -2.77 12.36
N ARG A 41 -11.89 -3.51 13.09
CA ARG A 41 -11.61 -3.29 14.51
C ARG A 41 -10.25 -3.87 14.86
N ILE A 42 -9.51 -3.19 15.74
CA ILE A 42 -8.23 -3.68 16.25
C ILE A 42 -8.32 -3.78 17.76
N ASP A 43 -8.23 -5.00 18.28
CA ASP A 43 -8.15 -5.30 19.70
C ASP A 43 -6.68 -5.33 20.14
N PHE A 44 -6.33 -4.54 21.15
CA PHE A 44 -4.98 -4.46 21.66
C PHE A 44 -4.67 -5.61 22.63
N ARG A 45 -3.53 -6.29 22.45
CA ARG A 45 -3.02 -7.32 23.37
C ARG A 45 -2.63 -6.72 24.72
N THR A 46 -2.09 -5.51 24.68
CA THR A 46 -1.79 -4.72 25.86
C THR A 46 -2.73 -3.52 25.85
N PRO A 47 -3.61 -3.37 26.86
CA PRO A 47 -4.47 -2.20 26.95
C PRO A 47 -3.65 -0.91 26.91
N VAL A 48 -4.10 0.07 26.14
CA VAL A 48 -3.37 1.32 25.94
C VAL A 48 -3.83 2.32 26.99
N PRO A 49 -2.96 2.74 27.93
CA PRO A 49 -3.34 3.71 28.94
C PRO A 49 -3.54 5.09 28.31
N LEU A 50 -4.70 5.70 28.52
CA LEU A 50 -4.96 7.08 28.14
C LEU A 50 -4.73 8.01 29.35
N ARG A 51 -4.42 9.28 29.09
CA ARG A 51 -4.14 10.24 30.19
C ARG A 51 -5.37 10.68 30.98
N ARG A 52 -6.57 10.55 30.41
CA ARG A 52 -7.82 11.11 30.97
C ARG A 52 -8.90 10.08 31.26
N ASP A 53 -8.73 8.86 30.76
CA ASP A 53 -9.73 7.80 30.78
C ASP A 53 -9.07 6.48 31.16
N ASP A 54 -9.89 5.45 31.36
CA ASP A 54 -9.44 4.08 31.54
C ASP A 54 -8.65 3.57 30.32
N ALA A 55 -7.82 2.55 30.54
CA ALA A 55 -7.05 1.94 29.46
C ALA A 55 -8.00 1.40 28.39
N ILE A 56 -7.67 1.66 27.13
CA ILE A 56 -8.50 1.22 26.00
C ILE A 56 -8.05 -0.16 25.53
N HIS A 57 -9.03 -0.98 25.18
CA HIS A 57 -8.80 -2.36 24.76
C HIS A 57 -8.92 -2.56 23.26
N PHE A 58 -9.56 -1.61 22.55
CA PHE A 58 -9.68 -1.68 21.11
C PHE A 58 -9.90 -0.30 20.49
N VAL A 59 -9.74 -0.25 19.17
CA VAL A 59 -10.15 0.87 18.34
C VAL A 59 -10.98 0.39 17.17
N GLN A 60 -11.89 1.26 16.74
CA GLN A 60 -12.66 1.07 15.52
C GLN A 60 -12.64 2.36 14.67
N PRO A 61 -12.89 2.25 13.35
CA PRO A 61 -13.05 3.40 12.47
C PRO A 61 -14.08 4.38 13.02
N LEU A 62 -13.81 5.68 12.88
CA LEU A 62 -14.75 6.74 13.25
C LEU A 62 -16.12 6.56 12.57
N GLU A 63 -16.11 6.33 11.27
CA GLU A 63 -17.31 5.98 10.52
C GLU A 63 -17.57 4.47 10.58
N SER A 64 -18.82 4.07 10.85
CA SER A 64 -19.24 2.67 10.99
C SER A 64 -18.93 1.75 9.80
N ARG A 65 -18.60 2.33 8.63
CA ARG A 65 -18.24 1.60 7.40
C ARG A 65 -16.79 1.85 6.95
N GLY A 66 -16.00 2.56 7.74
CA GLY A 66 -14.57 2.71 7.47
C GLY A 66 -13.82 1.41 7.75
N PHE A 67 -12.55 1.38 7.34
CA PHE A 67 -11.63 0.27 7.63
C PHE A 67 -10.18 0.69 7.49
N TRP A 68 -9.27 -0.11 8.03
CA TRP A 68 -7.85 -0.04 7.73
C TRP A 68 -7.53 -0.99 6.59
N ALA A 69 -7.13 -0.43 5.45
CA ALA A 69 -6.54 -1.19 4.37
C ALA A 69 -5.09 -1.48 4.72
N VAL A 70 -4.78 -2.74 5.01
CA VAL A 70 -3.44 -3.19 5.41
C VAL A 70 -2.72 -3.74 4.20
N PHE A 71 -1.50 -3.26 4.00
CA PHE A 71 -0.64 -3.62 2.88
C PHE A 71 0.70 -4.16 3.37
N VAL A 72 1.36 -4.96 2.56
CA VAL A 72 2.76 -5.36 2.76
C VAL A 72 3.56 -4.90 1.53
N LEU A 73 4.59 -4.09 1.74
CA LEU A 73 5.60 -3.80 0.72
C LEU A 73 6.56 -4.99 0.64
N CYS A 74 6.63 -5.56 -0.56
CA CYS A 74 7.30 -6.82 -0.86
C CYS A 74 8.69 -6.66 -1.46
N SER A 75 8.89 -5.60 -2.24
CA SER A 75 10.21 -5.26 -2.76
C SER A 75 10.31 -3.80 -3.15
N VAL A 76 11.54 -3.30 -3.13
CA VAL A 76 11.92 -2.00 -3.69
C VAL A 76 13.00 -2.22 -4.73
N ASP A 77 12.77 -1.72 -5.93
CA ASP A 77 13.74 -1.70 -7.02
C ASP A 77 14.27 -0.27 -7.24
N VAL A 78 15.52 -0.07 -6.81
CA VAL A 78 16.32 1.14 -7.01
C VAL A 78 17.51 0.82 -7.94
N THR A 79 17.36 -0.12 -8.88
CA THR A 79 18.44 -0.50 -9.81
C THR A 79 18.66 0.51 -10.93
N ASN A 80 17.76 1.49 -11.05
CA ASN A 80 17.89 2.55 -12.02
C ASN A 80 19.18 3.38 -11.78
N PRO A 81 20.09 3.46 -12.76
CA PRO A 81 21.37 4.18 -12.60
C PRO A 81 21.22 5.68 -12.29
N ALA A 82 20.11 6.30 -12.69
CA ALA A 82 19.85 7.72 -12.43
C ALA A 82 19.40 7.98 -10.97
N VAL A 83 19.04 6.93 -10.22
CA VAL A 83 18.53 7.03 -8.85
C VAL A 83 19.59 6.50 -7.86
N PRO A 84 20.37 7.36 -7.20
CA PRO A 84 21.43 6.91 -6.29
C PRO A 84 20.87 6.33 -4.97
N ALA A 85 19.71 6.82 -4.55
CA ALA A 85 18.98 6.34 -3.37
C ALA A 85 17.51 6.71 -3.46
N PHE A 86 16.68 5.95 -2.76
CA PHE A 86 15.26 6.19 -2.56
C PHE A 86 14.97 6.33 -1.06
N TYR A 87 14.30 7.41 -0.69
CA TYR A 87 13.79 7.60 0.67
C TYR A 87 12.36 7.07 0.74
N TYR A 88 12.21 5.86 1.28
CA TYR A 88 10.93 5.27 1.61
C TYR A 88 10.36 5.95 2.86
N ASP A 89 9.05 6.16 2.85
CA ASP A 89 8.27 6.87 3.85
C ASP A 89 6.81 6.44 3.70
N VAL A 90 6.27 5.79 4.74
CA VAL A 90 4.92 5.25 4.75
C VAL A 90 3.88 6.36 4.55
N ASP A 91 4.17 7.57 5.03
CA ASP A 91 3.26 8.71 4.99
C ASP A 91 3.05 9.27 3.58
N ARG A 92 3.78 8.74 2.59
CA ARG A 92 3.63 9.09 1.16
C ARG A 92 2.74 8.13 0.41
N PHE A 93 2.35 6.98 0.97
CA PHE A 93 1.39 6.09 0.30
C PHE A 93 -0.03 6.64 0.34
N ARG A 94 -0.74 6.51 -0.77
CA ARG A 94 -2.17 6.83 -0.86
C ARG A 94 -2.92 5.71 -1.54
N VAL A 95 -4.01 5.26 -0.95
CA VAL A 95 -5.05 4.49 -1.67
C VAL A 95 -5.77 5.46 -2.60
N GLN A 96 -5.96 5.07 -3.85
CA GLN A 96 -6.79 5.81 -4.80
C GLN A 96 -8.02 5.00 -5.16
N PHE A 97 -9.22 5.53 -4.91
CA PHE A 97 -10.45 4.81 -5.27
C PHE A 97 -11.56 5.81 -5.61
N GLY A 98 -12.25 5.60 -6.73
CA GLY A 98 -13.36 6.48 -7.15
C GLY A 98 -12.99 7.97 -7.21
N GLY A 99 -11.77 8.32 -7.63
CA GLY A 99 -11.26 9.70 -7.66
C GLY A 99 -10.87 10.28 -6.29
N ARG A 100 -11.01 9.51 -5.22
CA ARG A 100 -10.67 9.90 -3.84
C ARG A 100 -9.30 9.34 -3.47
N ARG A 101 -8.64 10.01 -2.52
CA ARG A 101 -7.30 9.61 -2.05
C ARG A 101 -7.31 9.54 -0.54
N PHE A 102 -6.85 8.41 0.00
CA PHE A 102 -6.77 8.17 1.43
C PHE A 102 -5.32 8.13 1.87
N GLY A 103 -5.05 8.64 3.06
CA GLY A 103 -3.70 8.78 3.62
C GLY A 103 -3.35 7.69 4.63
N PRO A 104 -2.10 7.70 5.11
CA PRO A 104 -1.68 6.87 6.22
C PRO A 104 -2.57 7.09 7.44
N LEU A 105 -2.49 6.15 8.38
CA LEU A 105 -3.18 6.23 9.67
C LEU A 105 -2.95 7.60 10.33
N ARG A 106 -4.05 8.27 10.67
CA ARG A 106 -4.03 9.50 11.45
C ARG A 106 -4.80 9.27 12.74
N PRO A 107 -4.37 9.82 13.87
CA PRO A 107 -4.99 9.58 15.17
C PRO A 107 -6.44 10.10 15.27
N TYR A 108 -6.80 11.12 14.50
CA TYR A 108 -8.10 11.80 14.57
C TYR A 108 -9.24 11.03 13.87
N THR A 109 -9.05 9.74 13.63
CA THR A 109 -9.97 8.94 12.81
C THR A 109 -10.53 7.73 13.54
N LEU A 110 -10.50 7.75 14.87
CA LEU A 110 -10.73 6.60 15.74
C LEU A 110 -11.88 6.86 16.71
N ARG A 111 -12.73 5.85 16.93
CA ARG A 111 -13.71 5.84 18.03
C ARG A 111 -13.28 4.88 19.13
N LEU A 112 -13.49 5.30 20.37
CA LEU A 112 -13.51 4.44 21.55
C LEU A 112 -14.93 3.97 21.82
N ASP A 113 -15.12 2.65 21.99
CA ASP A 113 -16.33 2.05 22.57
C ASP A 113 -17.65 2.69 22.10
N ASP A 114 -17.76 2.96 20.80
CA ASP A 114 -18.88 3.65 20.16
C ASP A 114 -19.24 5.06 20.70
N THR A 115 -18.49 5.64 21.62
CA THR A 115 -18.97 6.78 22.45
C THR A 115 -18.08 8.02 22.41
N ILE A 116 -16.77 7.92 22.15
CA ILE A 116 -15.85 9.07 22.21
C ILE A 116 -14.88 9.09 21.02
N ASP A 117 -14.71 10.28 20.43
CA ASP A 117 -13.64 10.59 19.48
C ASP A 117 -12.32 10.72 20.25
N LEU A 118 -11.38 9.79 20.03
CA LEU A 118 -10.09 9.75 20.72
C LEU A 118 -9.13 10.79 20.15
N ASN A 119 -9.42 12.05 20.47
CA ASN A 119 -8.87 13.20 19.75
C ASN A 119 -8.08 14.17 20.63
N THR A 120 -7.25 13.64 21.53
CA THR A 120 -6.22 14.47 22.17
C THR A 120 -4.87 14.23 21.51
N ARG A 121 -4.14 15.32 21.19
CA ARG A 121 -2.75 15.26 20.73
C ARG A 121 -1.85 14.46 21.70
N THR A 122 -2.25 14.39 22.96
CA THR A 122 -1.47 13.74 24.02
C THR A 122 -1.56 12.22 24.00
N ASP A 123 -2.68 11.64 23.57
CA ASP A 123 -2.87 10.17 23.57
C ASP A 123 -2.66 9.55 22.18
N THR A 124 -2.76 10.39 21.14
CA THR A 124 -2.47 10.08 19.72
C THR A 124 -1.27 9.14 19.51
N GLY A 125 -0.12 9.45 20.10
CA GLY A 125 1.12 8.69 19.84
C GLY A 125 1.02 7.26 20.34
N ALA A 126 0.56 7.08 21.58
CA ALA A 126 0.42 5.77 22.19
C ALA A 126 -0.57 4.87 21.44
N ILE A 127 -1.66 5.44 20.92
CA ILE A 127 -2.66 4.70 20.14
C ILE A 127 -2.08 4.28 18.78
N VAL A 128 -1.38 5.17 18.08
CA VAL A 128 -0.73 4.85 16.80
C VAL A 128 0.33 3.76 16.99
N ASP A 129 1.15 3.86 18.03
CA ASP A 129 2.17 2.85 18.35
C ASP A 129 1.53 1.48 18.66
N ALA A 130 0.40 1.47 19.37
CA ALA A 130 -0.34 0.24 19.67
C ALA A 130 -0.96 -0.39 18.41
N ILE A 131 -1.53 0.42 17.51
CA ILE A 131 -2.03 -0.06 16.21
C ILE A 131 -0.89 -0.65 15.39
N ALA A 132 0.24 0.06 15.31
CA ALA A 132 1.44 -0.37 14.62
C ALA A 132 1.93 -1.74 15.15
N ALA A 133 1.92 -1.91 16.48
CA ALA A 133 2.28 -3.18 17.11
C ALA A 133 1.31 -4.32 16.74
N GLU A 134 0.00 -4.09 16.73
CA GLU A 134 -0.97 -5.14 16.41
C GLU A 134 -0.95 -5.56 14.94
N ILE A 135 -0.75 -4.62 14.02
CA ILE A 135 -0.62 -4.95 12.61
C ILE A 135 0.76 -5.53 12.30
N HIS A 136 1.76 -5.39 13.17
CA HIS A 136 3.18 -5.67 12.93
C HIS A 136 3.75 -4.76 11.83
N GLU A 137 3.57 -3.45 12.02
CA GLU A 137 4.05 -2.43 11.09
C GLU A 137 5.56 -2.52 10.88
N GLY A 138 5.99 -2.32 9.63
CA GLY A 138 7.39 -2.19 9.26
C GLY A 138 7.99 -0.86 9.73
N PRO A 139 9.24 -0.55 9.34
CA PRO A 139 9.81 0.76 9.61
C PRO A 139 8.96 1.86 8.93
N PRO A 140 8.69 3.00 9.60
CA PRO A 140 7.89 4.08 9.01
C PRO A 140 8.65 4.81 7.90
N SER A 141 9.99 4.79 7.92
CA SER A 141 10.84 5.30 6.86
C SER A 141 12.16 4.54 6.78
N GLN A 142 12.78 4.53 5.60
CA GLN A 142 14.07 3.89 5.36
C GLN A 142 14.72 4.47 4.10
N VAL A 143 16.06 4.56 4.09
CA VAL A 143 16.81 4.86 2.87
C VAL A 143 17.24 3.55 2.21
N PHE A 144 16.80 3.35 0.97
CA PHE A 144 17.31 2.31 0.09
C PHE A 144 18.36 2.92 -0.83
N ARG A 145 19.58 2.37 -0.84
CA ARG A 145 20.61 2.78 -1.80
C ARG A 145 20.30 2.17 -3.16
N HIS A 146 21.06 2.53 -4.18
CA HIS A 146 21.00 1.85 -5.48
C HIS A 146 21.10 0.32 -5.30
N GLY A 147 20.18 -0.42 -5.92
CA GLY A 147 20.08 -1.87 -5.81
C GLY A 147 18.64 -2.40 -5.80
N PHE A 148 18.51 -3.73 -5.78
CA PHE A 148 17.24 -4.43 -5.65
C PHE A 148 17.11 -5.04 -4.25
N TYR A 149 15.98 -4.78 -3.60
CA TYR A 149 15.67 -5.23 -2.25
C TYR A 149 14.45 -6.15 -2.28
N PRO A 150 14.64 -7.46 -2.51
CA PRO A 150 13.56 -8.44 -2.49
C PRO A 150 13.19 -8.82 -1.05
N ASN A 151 12.04 -9.48 -0.89
CA ASN A 151 11.61 -10.13 0.34
C ASN A 151 11.46 -9.15 1.53
N LEU A 152 11.01 -7.93 1.24
CA LEU A 152 10.55 -7.04 2.30
C LEU A 152 9.23 -7.58 2.88
N ASP A 153 9.03 -7.30 4.16
CA ASP A 153 7.78 -7.57 4.88
C ASP A 153 7.37 -6.30 5.62
N TYR A 154 7.44 -5.16 4.91
CA TYR A 154 7.15 -3.86 5.51
C TYR A 154 5.65 -3.64 5.42
N ARG A 155 4.97 -4.00 6.50
CA ARG A 155 3.53 -3.82 6.61
C ARG A 155 3.20 -2.40 7.01
N PHE A 156 2.07 -1.90 6.53
CA PHE A 156 1.53 -0.61 6.91
C PHE A 156 0.02 -0.58 6.67
N ALA A 157 -0.66 0.40 7.25
CA ALA A 157 -2.10 0.59 7.10
C ALA A 157 -2.43 1.99 6.55
N ILE A 158 -3.41 2.03 5.67
CA ILE A 158 -4.04 3.27 5.20
C ILE A 158 -5.48 3.27 5.69
N TYR A 159 -5.87 4.37 6.33
CA TYR A 159 -7.21 4.50 6.87
C TYR A 159 -8.18 4.96 5.78
N VAL A 160 -9.14 4.10 5.44
CA VAL A 160 -10.24 4.39 4.54
C VAL A 160 -11.42 4.84 5.39
N SER A 161 -11.61 6.15 5.46
CA SER A 161 -12.45 6.79 6.47
C SER A 161 -13.95 6.66 6.29
N GLN A 162 -14.40 6.05 5.20
CA GLN A 162 -15.81 5.92 4.87
C GLN A 162 -15.99 4.81 3.85
N ASP A 163 -17.24 4.45 3.64
CA ASP A 163 -17.65 3.48 2.63
C ASP A 163 -17.10 3.85 1.23
N LEU A 164 -16.70 2.82 0.50
CA LEU A 164 -16.27 2.91 -0.89
C LEU A 164 -17.38 2.37 -1.76
N SER A 165 -18.20 3.27 -2.32
CA SER A 165 -19.27 2.88 -3.26
C SER A 165 -18.68 2.01 -4.38
N ASP A 166 -19.30 0.86 -4.62
CA ASP A 166 -18.91 -0.12 -5.65
C ASP A 166 -17.60 -0.90 -5.39
N TYR A 167 -17.00 -0.76 -4.20
CA TYR A 167 -15.89 -1.63 -3.79
C TYR A 167 -16.40 -3.03 -3.46
N ALA A 168 -15.95 -4.03 -4.22
CA ALA A 168 -16.36 -5.42 -4.10
C ALA A 168 -15.33 -6.27 -3.33
N GLY A 169 -14.36 -5.63 -2.67
CA GLY A 169 -13.29 -6.31 -1.95
C GLY A 169 -12.09 -6.68 -2.83
N GLU A 170 -11.89 -6.02 -3.96
CA GLU A 170 -10.71 -6.17 -4.80
C GLU A 170 -9.44 -5.53 -4.21
N GLU A 171 -8.29 -5.71 -4.86
CA GLU A 171 -7.07 -5.01 -4.47
C GLU A 171 -7.25 -3.49 -4.61
N LEU A 172 -7.00 -2.74 -3.53
CA LEU A 172 -7.01 -1.28 -3.58
C LEU A 172 -5.70 -0.78 -4.19
N PRO A 173 -5.75 0.08 -5.24
CA PRO A 173 -4.54 0.55 -5.89
C PRO A 173 -3.84 1.59 -5.02
N LEU A 174 -2.54 1.37 -4.81
CA LEU A 174 -1.67 2.31 -4.13
C LEU A 174 -0.97 3.24 -5.11
N SER A 175 -0.69 4.43 -4.59
CA SER A 175 0.23 5.38 -5.20
C SER A 175 1.18 5.91 -4.15
N TYR A 176 2.32 6.45 -4.59
CA TYR A 176 3.32 7.03 -3.71
C TYR A 176 3.53 8.49 -4.11
N VAL A 177 3.44 9.38 -3.12
CA VAL A 177 3.48 10.82 -3.32
C VAL A 177 4.92 11.31 -3.26
N GLY A 178 5.38 11.94 -4.34
CA GLY A 178 6.72 12.52 -4.42
C GLY A 178 7.76 11.53 -4.98
N GLY A 179 8.62 12.04 -5.85
CA GLY A 179 9.56 11.23 -6.62
C GLY A 179 8.91 10.58 -7.85
N HIS A 180 9.75 9.98 -8.70
CA HIS A 180 9.32 9.15 -9.81
C HIS A 180 9.23 7.70 -9.30
N THR A 181 8.03 7.27 -8.93
CA THR A 181 7.78 5.94 -8.37
C THR A 181 6.63 5.25 -9.10
N ARG A 182 6.77 3.96 -9.33
CA ARG A 182 5.67 3.10 -9.79
C ARG A 182 5.35 2.11 -8.69
N VAL A 183 4.09 2.09 -8.27
CA VAL A 183 3.61 1.21 -7.20
C VAL A 183 2.76 0.12 -7.84
N LEU A 184 3.16 -1.13 -7.64
CA LEU A 184 2.62 -2.29 -8.35
C LEU A 184 2.06 -3.29 -7.33
N GLY A 185 0.75 -3.46 -7.36
CA GLY A 185 0.08 -4.51 -6.61
C GLY A 185 0.23 -5.86 -7.32
N ASN A 186 -0.09 -6.93 -6.60
CA ASN A 186 -0.10 -8.28 -7.17
C ASN A 186 -1.51 -8.71 -7.62
N GLY A 187 -2.50 -7.83 -7.51
CA GLY A 187 -3.88 -8.06 -7.92
C GLY A 187 -4.65 -9.04 -7.05
N THR A 188 -4.08 -9.50 -5.94
CA THR A 188 -4.76 -10.44 -5.03
C THR A 188 -5.78 -9.69 -4.18
N PRO A 189 -7.04 -10.14 -4.12
CA PRO A 189 -8.03 -9.57 -3.21
C PRO A 189 -7.58 -9.68 -1.74
N PRO A 190 -7.74 -8.62 -0.92
CA PRO A 190 -7.52 -8.68 0.52
C PRO A 190 -8.50 -9.63 1.22
N SER A 191 -8.15 -10.05 2.43
CA SER A 191 -9.13 -10.66 3.34
C SER A 191 -9.97 -9.57 4.02
N ASP A 192 -11.27 -9.81 4.18
CA ASP A 192 -12.12 -8.92 4.97
C ASP A 192 -12.14 -9.38 6.43
N ILE A 193 -11.62 -8.55 7.33
CA ILE A 193 -11.32 -8.91 8.73
C ILE A 193 -12.19 -8.06 9.67
N PRO A 194 -13.20 -8.65 10.32
CA PRO A 194 -14.01 -7.93 11.29
C PRO A 194 -13.19 -7.41 12.49
N VAL A 195 -12.29 -8.24 13.01
CA VAL A 195 -11.45 -7.92 14.18
C VAL A 195 -10.04 -8.46 13.97
N ALA A 196 -9.03 -7.62 14.20
CA ALA A 196 -7.62 -8.00 14.27
C ALA A 196 -7.06 -7.83 15.69
N GLY A 197 -5.90 -8.43 15.96
CA GLY A 197 -5.18 -8.28 17.24
C GLY A 197 -5.53 -9.35 18.28
N ALA A 198 -5.61 -8.97 19.56
CA ALA A 198 -5.61 -9.88 20.71
C ALA A 198 -6.67 -10.99 20.69
N ASN A 199 -7.91 -10.62 20.37
CA ASN A 199 -9.06 -11.53 20.34
C ASN A 199 -9.58 -11.75 18.91
N GLY A 200 -8.95 -11.12 17.91
CA GLY A 200 -9.34 -11.16 16.52
C GLY A 200 -8.51 -12.14 15.69
N THR A 201 -8.80 -12.20 14.39
CA THR A 201 -7.94 -12.90 13.44
C THR A 201 -6.68 -12.07 13.17
N GLY A 202 -5.50 -12.69 13.20
CA GLY A 202 -4.26 -11.99 12.86
C GLY A 202 -4.17 -11.61 11.38
N ILE A 203 -3.39 -10.58 11.08
CA ILE A 203 -2.97 -10.26 9.71
C ILE A 203 -1.70 -11.06 9.43
N THR A 204 -1.82 -12.19 8.72
CA THR A 204 -0.72 -13.17 8.56
C THR A 204 -0.21 -13.32 7.14
N ALA A 205 -0.73 -12.54 6.20
CA ALA A 205 -0.28 -12.62 4.81
C ALA A 205 1.16 -12.14 4.67
N ARG A 206 1.94 -12.97 3.95
CA ARG A 206 3.26 -12.64 3.43
C ARG A 206 3.14 -12.33 1.95
N CYS A 207 4.14 -11.63 1.42
CA CYS A 207 4.28 -11.41 0.00
C CYS A 207 4.20 -12.71 -0.77
N ARG A 208 3.21 -12.79 -1.65
CA ARG A 208 3.06 -13.89 -2.60
C ARG A 208 3.99 -13.65 -3.80
N PRO A 209 4.61 -14.72 -4.34
CA PRO A 209 5.43 -14.64 -5.54
C PRO A 209 4.62 -14.19 -6.76
#